data_AF-A0A6A6TT30-F1
#
_entry.id   AF-A0A6A6TT30-F1
#
_cell.length_a   1.000
_cell.length_b   1.000
_cell.length_c   1.000
_cell.angle_alpha   90.00
_cell.angle_beta   90.00
_cell.angle_gamma   90.00
#
_symmetry.space_group_name_H-M   'P 1'
#
loop_
_entity.id
_entity.type
_entity.pdbx_description
1 polymer ?
#
loop_
_entity_poly.entity_id
_entity_poly.type
_entity_poly.pdbx_seq_one_letter_code
_entity_poly.pdbx_strand_id
1 'polypeptide(L)'
;MMNIQDYQARERLLAALKEREIPLGADDISWAFASPKTRDEMIVWVKEYLHDETLLSADEMQIYQELSHQNGPPSSDQLILNDAQLKAAISSLQTSTDLIEKHAETLEAQREALHALQRQTLERRSAAEADSPGSKRTLAGSLDFTVEDLVNSIEEEFSIATKQSAKAVSSLTSQISERLGADDQILAALSKLAPRTMPLSKEAVTVPTVDGWSRALASLREQDTKARIDTLINEAICDYMEEPGAANISDEDTNLEDLEAEVESLRSEIGSVMELVVGSDYRQPLVKAIRTNQKHSQSSQHEWLEYVLATLEHMVNQLEVISACSVDLRNHNSVLSEISSTFAELFEPNATSGSEKSASPLSKMQSARPGLASRADSKSASSNINLAEQVFRRFAIPGRVGAPALETATVASKARLHEQYASAATSTADVVNKAIDEQKKALQSALKQLYASTTYSSVQLLPEDVERDVQGLDDAINETVAALSSAENGNHDAVRRSIEKLKGRLQS
;
A
#
# COMPACT_ATOMS: atom_id res chain seq x y z
N MET A 1 -7.67 -82.68 32.88
CA MET A 1 -6.24 -82.33 32.70
C MET A 1 -6.14 -80.82 32.85
N MET A 2 -5.51 -80.34 33.91
CA MET A 2 -5.33 -78.90 34.16
C MET A 2 -4.16 -78.42 33.31
N ASN A 3 -4.35 -77.36 32.52
CA ASN A 3 -3.41 -76.93 31.49
C ASN A 3 -2.14 -76.36 32.15
N ILE A 4 -0.95 -76.82 31.74
CA ILE A 4 0.33 -76.49 32.37
C ILE A 4 0.59 -74.96 32.36
N GLN A 5 0.04 -74.26 31.36
CA GLN A 5 0.18 -72.80 31.23
C GLN A 5 -0.58 -72.02 32.31
N ASP A 6 -1.67 -72.56 32.83
CA ASP A 6 -2.54 -71.85 33.77
C ASP A 6 -1.98 -71.90 35.17
N TYR A 7 -1.33 -73.02 35.50
CA TYR A 7 -0.57 -73.17 36.73
C TYR A 7 0.62 -72.21 36.76
N GLN A 8 1.35 -72.08 35.63
CA GLN A 8 2.48 -71.15 35.51
C GLN A 8 2.06 -69.68 35.56
N ALA A 9 0.95 -69.31 34.92
CA ALA A 9 0.42 -67.94 34.98
C ALA A 9 -0.05 -67.58 36.40
N ARG A 10 -0.70 -68.52 37.09
CA ARG A 10 -1.16 -68.33 38.47
C ARG A 10 0.00 -68.22 39.46
N GLU A 11 1.03 -69.04 39.32
CA GLU A 11 2.21 -68.97 40.20
C GLU A 11 3.03 -67.69 39.98
N ARG A 12 3.17 -67.22 38.74
CA ARG A 12 3.85 -65.95 38.45
C ARG A 12 3.11 -64.75 39.02
N LEU A 13 1.79 -64.73 38.89
CA LEU A 13 0.97 -63.68 39.51
C LEU A 13 1.11 -63.70 41.04
N LEU A 14 1.10 -64.89 41.65
CA LEU A 14 1.28 -65.05 43.10
C LEU A 14 2.68 -64.63 43.57
N ALA A 15 3.73 -64.91 42.81
CA ALA A 15 5.09 -64.48 43.13
C ALA A 15 5.21 -62.96 43.09
N ALA A 16 4.73 -62.31 42.03
CA ALA A 16 4.78 -60.86 41.88
C ALA A 16 3.95 -60.11 42.94
N LEU A 17 2.82 -60.67 43.37
CA LEU A 17 1.99 -60.08 44.43
C LEU A 17 2.62 -60.22 45.81
N LYS A 18 3.29 -61.35 46.09
CA LYS A 18 4.03 -61.55 47.34
C LYS A 18 5.25 -60.66 47.46
N GLU A 19 5.99 -60.47 46.36
CA GLU A 19 7.17 -59.60 46.34
C GLU A 19 6.82 -58.12 46.59
N ARG A 20 5.57 -57.73 46.35
CA ARG A 20 5.08 -56.35 46.48
C ARG A 20 4.21 -56.11 47.72
N GLU A 21 4.16 -57.08 48.64
CA GLU A 21 3.37 -57.04 49.89
C GLU A 21 1.89 -56.65 49.70
N ILE A 22 1.29 -57.02 48.56
CA ILE A 22 -0.11 -56.72 48.27
C ILE A 22 -0.99 -57.76 49.02
N PRO A 23 -2.00 -57.35 49.81
CA PRO A 23 -2.75 -58.23 50.72
C PRO A 23 -3.83 -59.08 50.02
N LEU A 24 -3.50 -59.72 48.89
CA LEU A 24 -4.39 -60.66 48.19
C LEU A 24 -3.90 -62.10 48.38
N GLY A 25 -4.79 -62.99 48.79
CA GLY A 25 -4.49 -64.39 49.11
C GLY A 25 -4.52 -65.32 47.89
N ALA A 26 -3.92 -66.51 48.04
CA ALA A 26 -3.96 -67.56 47.02
C ALA A 26 -5.38 -68.02 46.67
N ASP A 27 -6.30 -67.89 47.64
CA ASP A 27 -7.70 -68.29 47.47
C ASP A 27 -8.47 -67.31 46.56
N ASP A 28 -8.20 -66.01 46.64
CA ASP A 28 -8.87 -64.99 45.81
C ASP A 28 -8.48 -65.11 44.33
N ILE A 29 -7.21 -65.39 44.08
CA ILE A 29 -6.69 -65.60 42.73
C ILE A 29 -7.18 -66.93 42.17
N SER A 30 -7.29 -67.96 43.02
CA SER A 30 -7.83 -69.26 42.59
C SER A 30 -9.27 -69.15 42.07
N TRP A 31 -10.07 -68.22 42.61
CA TRP A 31 -11.42 -67.94 42.14
C TRP A 31 -11.43 -67.32 40.73
N ALA A 32 -10.52 -66.38 40.46
CA ALA A 32 -10.41 -65.74 39.14
C ALA A 32 -10.01 -66.74 38.03
N PHE A 33 -9.14 -67.71 38.35
CA PHE A 33 -8.73 -68.76 37.39
C PHE A 33 -9.70 -69.95 37.33
N ALA A 34 -10.71 -70.03 38.20
CA ALA A 34 -11.71 -71.12 38.18
C ALA A 34 -12.83 -70.89 37.15
N SER A 35 -13.14 -69.63 36.81
CA SER A 35 -14.13 -69.28 35.78
C SER A 35 -13.55 -69.44 34.37
N PRO A 36 -14.14 -70.26 33.47
CA PRO A 36 -13.56 -70.53 32.15
C PRO A 36 -13.60 -69.32 31.20
N LYS A 37 -14.45 -68.31 31.45
CA LYS A 37 -14.47 -67.07 30.63
C LYS A 37 -13.37 -66.09 31.02
N THR A 38 -13.10 -65.98 32.31
CA THR A 38 -12.13 -65.03 32.86
C THR A 38 -10.72 -65.60 32.84
N ARG A 39 -10.58 -66.93 32.83
CA ARG A 39 -9.31 -67.66 32.81
C ARG A 39 -8.45 -67.32 31.59
N ASP A 40 -9.01 -67.35 30.38
CA ASP A 40 -8.24 -67.11 29.16
C ASP A 40 -7.78 -65.64 29.07
N GLU A 41 -8.66 -64.71 29.45
CA GLU A 41 -8.32 -63.28 29.54
C GLU A 41 -7.26 -63.01 30.61
N MET A 42 -7.33 -63.67 31.77
CA MET A 42 -6.34 -63.52 32.84
C MET A 42 -4.97 -64.09 32.43
N ILE A 43 -4.92 -65.18 31.67
CA ILE A 43 -3.66 -65.75 31.18
C ILE A 43 -3.02 -64.84 30.13
N VAL A 44 -3.82 -64.26 29.23
CA VAL A 44 -3.33 -63.26 28.28
C VAL A 44 -2.83 -62.02 29.01
N TRP A 45 -3.60 -61.53 29.98
CA TRP A 45 -3.22 -60.35 30.78
C TRP A 45 -1.94 -60.57 31.58
N VAL A 46 -1.79 -61.72 32.24
CA VAL A 46 -0.55 -62.06 32.97
C VAL A 46 0.63 -62.17 32.01
N LYS A 47 0.44 -62.76 30.82
CA LYS A 47 1.52 -62.83 29.83
C LYS A 47 1.87 -61.48 29.21
N GLU A 48 0.92 -60.58 29.06
CA GLU A 48 1.15 -59.31 28.38
C GLU A 48 1.72 -58.25 29.33
N TYR A 49 1.18 -58.17 30.56
CA TYR A 49 1.49 -57.08 31.49
C TYR A 49 2.43 -57.46 32.63
N LEU A 50 2.67 -58.74 32.88
CA LEU A 50 3.55 -59.22 33.96
C LEU A 50 4.90 -59.72 33.39
N HIS A 51 5.73 -58.78 32.93
CA HIS A 51 7.10 -59.01 32.49
C HIS A 51 8.10 -58.37 33.46
N ASP A 52 9.33 -58.90 33.52
CA ASP A 52 10.40 -58.36 34.37
C ASP A 52 10.75 -56.90 34.00
N GLU A 53 10.45 -56.46 32.77
CA GLU A 53 10.63 -55.07 32.32
C GLU A 53 9.47 -54.14 32.70
N THR A 54 8.26 -54.67 32.92
CA THR A 54 7.07 -53.88 33.31
C THR A 54 6.86 -53.88 34.83
N LEU A 55 7.55 -54.77 35.54
CA LEU A 55 7.59 -54.80 36.99
C LEU A 55 8.77 -53.97 37.51
N LEU A 56 8.47 -52.77 38.04
CA LEU A 56 9.46 -52.04 38.85
C LEU A 56 10.08 -52.94 39.93
N SER A 57 11.40 -52.93 39.99
CA SER A 57 12.17 -53.54 41.07
C SER A 57 11.82 -52.88 42.42
N ALA A 58 12.01 -53.61 43.53
CA ALA A 58 11.75 -53.07 44.88
C ALA A 58 12.51 -51.75 45.14
N ASP A 59 13.76 -51.67 44.65
CA ASP A 59 14.59 -50.46 44.75
C ASP A 59 14.02 -49.32 43.90
N GLU A 60 13.52 -49.62 42.69
CA GLU A 60 12.93 -48.63 41.79
C GLU A 60 11.60 -48.09 42.32
N MET A 61 10.80 -48.94 42.95
CA MET A 61 9.56 -48.53 43.59
C MET A 61 9.82 -47.63 44.79
N GLN A 62 10.85 -47.92 45.59
CA GLN A 62 11.26 -47.05 46.69
C GLN A 62 11.71 -45.67 46.18
N ILE A 63 12.52 -45.65 45.12
CA ILE A 63 12.97 -44.40 44.45
C ILE A 63 11.76 -43.64 43.88
N TYR A 64 10.80 -44.33 43.27
CA TYR A 64 9.60 -43.72 42.71
C TYR A 64 8.70 -43.13 43.81
N GLN A 65 8.56 -43.81 44.95
CA GLN A 65 7.85 -43.28 46.11
C GLN A 65 8.55 -42.03 46.67
N GLU A 66 9.87 -42.04 46.82
CA GLU A 66 10.65 -40.86 47.24
C GLU A 66 10.52 -39.67 46.28
N LEU A 67 10.57 -39.93 44.97
CA LEU A 67 10.39 -38.90 43.94
C LEU A 67 8.95 -38.35 43.90
N SER A 68 7.94 -39.21 44.04
CA SER A 68 6.53 -38.82 44.05
C SER A 68 6.13 -38.02 45.30
N HIS A 69 6.83 -38.24 46.42
CA HIS A 69 6.63 -37.44 47.64
C HIS A 69 7.28 -36.06 47.55
N GLN A 70 8.34 -35.89 46.74
CA GLN A 70 9.00 -34.60 46.55
C GLN A 70 8.42 -33.76 45.42
N ASN A 71 7.87 -34.39 44.38
CA ASN A 71 7.24 -33.71 43.25
C ASN A 71 5.91 -34.41 42.94
N GLY A 72 4.80 -33.67 43.05
CA GLY A 72 3.46 -34.19 42.73
C GLY A 72 3.37 -34.84 41.34
N PRO A 73 2.28 -35.59 41.06
CA PRO A 73 2.22 -36.54 39.95
C PRO A 73 2.61 -35.90 38.61
N PRO A 74 3.59 -36.46 37.88
CA PRO A 74 4.05 -35.88 36.63
C PRO A 74 3.01 -36.07 35.53
N SER A 75 2.58 -34.97 34.91
CA SER A 75 1.86 -34.95 33.65
C SER A 75 2.73 -35.59 32.56
N SER A 76 2.20 -36.56 31.83
CA SER A 76 2.89 -37.42 30.84
C SER A 76 3.47 -36.73 29.60
N ASP A 77 3.75 -35.42 29.63
CA ASP A 77 4.19 -34.63 28.48
C ASP A 77 5.71 -34.42 28.37
N GLN A 78 6.51 -35.00 29.26
CA GLN A 78 7.96 -34.83 29.21
C GLN A 78 8.66 -36.17 29.34
N LEU A 79 8.96 -36.80 28.19
CA LEU A 79 10.24 -37.43 27.85
C LEU A 79 10.06 -38.47 26.73
N ILE A 80 9.94 -37.98 25.49
CA ILE A 80 10.49 -38.73 24.35
C ILE A 80 11.53 -37.80 23.71
N LEU A 81 12.70 -37.73 24.34
CA LEU A 81 13.84 -37.00 23.82
C LEU A 81 14.35 -37.74 22.58
N ASN A 82 13.97 -37.28 21.39
CA ASN A 82 14.37 -37.87 20.12
C ASN A 82 15.89 -37.73 19.94
N ASP A 83 16.60 -38.80 19.57
CA ASP A 83 18.07 -38.81 19.39
C ASP A 83 18.55 -37.74 18.39
N ALA A 84 17.70 -37.36 17.43
CA ALA A 84 17.95 -36.25 16.52
C ALA A 84 17.93 -34.87 17.23
N GLN A 85 17.03 -34.68 18.19
CA GLN A 85 16.97 -33.45 19.00
C GLN A 85 18.15 -33.39 19.99
N LEU A 86 18.58 -34.53 20.53
CA LEU A 86 19.78 -34.61 21.37
C LEU A 86 21.03 -34.21 20.57
N LYS A 87 21.21 -34.75 19.35
CA LYS A 87 22.32 -34.35 18.47
C LYS A 87 22.25 -32.88 18.06
N ALA A 88 21.05 -32.36 17.76
CA ALA A 88 20.86 -30.95 17.48
C ALA A 88 21.22 -30.07 18.68
N ALA A 89 20.78 -30.43 19.89
CA ALA A 89 21.11 -29.72 21.12
C ALA A 89 22.61 -29.76 21.43
N ILE A 90 23.28 -30.90 21.23
CA ILE A 90 24.73 -31.03 21.39
C ILE A 90 25.46 -30.14 20.38
N SER A 91 25.06 -30.16 19.10
CA SER A 91 25.70 -29.32 18.08
C SER A 91 25.49 -27.83 18.33
N SER A 92 24.30 -27.44 18.82
CA SER A 92 23.98 -26.06 19.23
C SER A 92 24.78 -25.65 20.46
N LEU A 93 24.98 -26.56 21.41
CA LEU A 93 25.78 -26.30 22.62
C LEU A 93 27.26 -26.16 22.28
N GLN A 94 27.78 -27.00 21.37
CA GLN A 94 29.15 -26.89 20.87
C GLN A 94 29.36 -25.57 20.14
N THR A 95 28.47 -25.19 19.21
CA THR A 95 28.57 -23.89 18.54
C THR A 95 28.46 -22.72 19.52
N SER A 96 27.61 -22.82 20.55
CA SER A 96 27.55 -21.81 21.60
C SER A 96 28.83 -21.75 22.42
N THR A 97 29.48 -22.89 22.68
CA THR A 97 30.72 -22.97 23.46
C THR A 97 31.89 -22.42 22.66
N ASP A 98 32.01 -22.75 21.38
CA ASP A 98 33.03 -22.18 20.47
C ASP A 98 32.88 -20.66 20.34
N LEU A 99 31.64 -20.15 20.35
CA LEU A 99 31.35 -18.72 20.27
C LEU A 99 31.69 -18.02 21.58
N ILE A 100 31.42 -18.65 22.73
CA ILE A 100 31.82 -18.15 24.05
C ILE A 100 33.35 -18.15 24.18
N GLU A 101 34.05 -19.18 23.69
CA GLU A 101 35.51 -19.24 23.70
C GLU A 101 36.12 -18.12 22.85
N LYS A 102 35.60 -17.88 21.64
CA LYS A 102 35.99 -16.72 20.83
C LYS A 102 35.73 -15.39 21.54
N HIS A 103 34.59 -15.25 22.22
CA HIS A 103 34.33 -14.04 23.00
C HIS A 103 35.29 -13.90 24.18
N ALA A 104 35.62 -14.99 24.87
CA ALA A 104 36.58 -14.99 25.96
C ALA A 104 37.98 -14.59 25.47
N GLU A 105 38.44 -15.13 24.33
CA GLU A 105 39.69 -14.74 23.68
C GLU A 105 39.68 -13.24 23.33
N THR A 106 38.58 -12.72 22.77
CA THR A 106 38.49 -11.29 22.44
C THR A 106 38.51 -10.42 23.69
N LEU A 107 37.86 -10.84 24.78
CA LEU A 107 37.86 -10.12 26.05
C LEU A 107 39.23 -10.18 26.72
N GLU A 108 39.95 -11.30 26.61
CA GLU A 108 41.32 -11.43 27.10
C GLU A 108 42.27 -10.52 26.30
N ALA A 109 42.14 -10.49 24.97
CA ALA A 109 42.89 -9.56 24.13
C ALA A 109 42.57 -8.08 24.44
N GLN A 110 41.30 -7.75 24.69
CA GLN A 110 40.90 -6.40 25.12
C GLN A 110 41.43 -6.06 26.51
N ARG A 111 41.40 -7.00 27.45
CA ARG A 111 41.94 -6.85 28.80
C ARG A 111 43.46 -6.63 28.75
N GLU A 112 44.17 -7.38 27.93
CA GLU A 112 45.62 -7.21 27.76
C GLU A 112 45.95 -5.87 27.09
N ALA A 113 45.19 -5.45 26.09
CA ALA A 113 45.31 -4.12 25.49
C ALA A 113 45.04 -2.99 26.50
N LEU A 114 44.02 -3.13 27.35
CA LEU A 114 43.73 -2.18 28.42
C LEU A 114 44.83 -2.15 29.48
N HIS A 115 45.39 -3.29 29.87
CA HIS A 115 46.53 -3.32 30.78
C HIS A 115 47.79 -2.72 30.14
N ALA A 116 48.02 -2.92 28.84
CA ALA A 116 49.10 -2.27 28.11
C ALA A 116 48.92 -0.74 28.08
N LEU A 117 47.71 -0.26 27.78
CA LEU A 117 47.37 1.17 27.84
C LEU A 117 47.49 1.71 29.26
N GLN A 118 47.04 0.98 30.28
CA GLN A 118 47.15 1.40 31.67
C GLN A 118 48.62 1.54 32.08
N ARG A 119 49.49 0.60 31.71
CA ARG A 119 50.95 0.71 31.92
C ARG A 119 51.53 1.93 31.20
N GLN A 120 51.19 2.13 29.93
CA GLN A 120 51.62 3.30 29.15
C GLN A 120 51.12 4.62 29.76
N THR A 121 49.91 4.61 30.31
CA THR A 121 49.29 5.79 30.95
C THR A 121 49.94 6.04 32.31
N LEU A 122 50.29 5.00 33.07
CA LEU A 122 51.00 5.11 34.35
C LEU A 122 52.44 5.60 34.12
N GLU A 123 53.11 5.11 33.09
CA GLU A 123 54.44 5.59 32.65
C GLU A 123 54.37 7.06 32.20
N ARG A 124 53.40 7.43 31.34
CA ARG A 124 53.16 8.84 30.94
C ARG A 124 52.78 9.73 32.12
N ARG A 125 52.02 9.20 33.08
CA ARG A 125 51.59 9.94 34.27
C ARG A 125 52.73 10.11 35.27
N SER A 126 53.62 9.13 35.41
CA SER A 126 54.84 9.27 36.20
C SER A 126 55.83 10.26 35.57
N ALA A 127 55.84 10.39 34.23
CA ALA A 127 56.60 11.42 33.52
C ALA A 127 55.94 12.81 33.58
N ALA A 128 54.62 12.89 33.74
CA ALA A 128 53.84 14.13 33.77
C ALA A 128 53.51 14.67 35.17
N GLU A 129 53.59 13.84 36.23
CA GLU A 129 53.40 14.29 37.63
C GLU A 129 54.56 15.18 38.15
N ALA A 130 55.59 15.41 37.33
CA ALA A 130 56.55 16.49 37.54
C ALA A 130 55.99 17.88 37.20
N ASP A 131 54.84 18.00 36.52
CA ASP A 131 54.23 19.29 36.15
C ASP A 131 52.71 19.36 36.41
N SER A 132 52.38 20.00 37.54
CA SER A 132 51.21 20.86 37.79
C SER A 132 49.76 20.28 37.79
N PRO A 133 48.98 20.48 38.89
CA PRO A 133 47.53 20.25 38.94
C PRO A 133 46.69 21.27 38.13
N GLY A 134 47.30 22.22 37.40
CA GLY A 134 46.61 23.24 36.60
C GLY A 134 45.96 22.71 35.31
N SER A 135 46.45 21.61 34.75
CA SER A 135 45.99 21.07 33.46
C SER A 135 44.52 20.59 33.48
N LYS A 136 44.02 20.14 34.63
CA LYS A 136 42.62 19.69 34.76
C LYS A 136 41.60 20.84 34.72
N ARG A 137 41.96 22.04 35.21
CA ARG A 137 41.06 23.21 35.21
C ARG A 137 40.99 23.88 33.83
N THR A 138 42.09 23.89 33.07
CA THR A 138 42.10 24.41 31.70
C THR A 138 41.35 23.49 30.74
N LEU A 139 41.40 22.17 30.92
CA LEU A 139 40.59 21.22 30.15
C LEU A 139 39.10 21.33 30.46
N ALA A 140 38.71 21.52 31.73
CA ALA A 140 37.31 21.72 32.10
C ALA A 140 36.73 23.03 31.51
N GLY A 141 37.48 24.14 31.56
CA GLY A 141 37.06 25.40 30.93
C GLY A 141 37.06 25.35 29.40
N SER A 142 37.96 24.56 28.79
CA SER A 142 37.95 24.33 27.35
C SER A 142 36.73 23.51 26.91
N LEU A 143 36.32 22.52 27.70
CA LEU A 143 35.13 21.71 27.42
C LEU A 143 33.86 22.55 27.56
N ASP A 144 33.76 23.35 28.61
CA ASP A 144 32.64 24.27 28.85
C ASP A 144 32.49 25.28 27.71
N PHE A 145 33.61 25.86 27.24
CA PHE A 145 33.63 26.73 26.06
C PHE A 145 33.18 25.99 24.78
N THR A 146 33.62 24.74 24.55
CA THR A 146 33.18 23.98 23.37
C THR A 146 31.71 23.57 23.46
N VAL A 147 31.19 23.31 24.66
CA VAL A 147 29.76 23.02 24.86
C VAL A 147 28.96 24.27 24.56
N GLU A 148 29.35 25.43 25.11
CA GLU A 148 28.69 26.71 24.84
C GLU A 148 28.74 27.09 23.34
N ASP A 149 29.87 26.86 22.66
CA ASP A 149 29.99 27.11 21.21
C ASP A 149 29.06 26.19 20.39
N LEU A 150 28.96 24.91 20.77
CA LEU A 150 28.03 23.97 20.13
C LEU A 150 26.56 24.32 20.40
N VAL A 151 26.23 24.78 21.60
CA VAL A 151 24.88 25.23 21.99
C VAL A 151 24.48 26.45 21.18
N ASN A 152 25.37 27.45 21.09
CA ASN A 152 25.15 28.64 20.28
C ASN A 152 25.04 28.30 18.78
N SER A 153 25.85 27.36 18.28
CA SER A 153 25.76 26.89 16.89
C SER A 153 24.45 26.18 16.61
N ILE A 154 23.97 25.33 17.53
CA ILE A 154 22.69 24.62 17.39
C ILE A 154 21.52 25.61 17.48
N GLU A 155 21.59 26.61 18.36
CA GLU A 155 20.56 27.65 18.47
C GLU A 155 20.51 28.53 17.21
N GLU A 156 21.66 28.87 16.61
CA GLU A 156 21.71 29.59 15.34
C GLU A 156 21.10 28.75 14.20
N GLU A 157 21.51 27.48 14.06
CA GLU A 157 20.95 26.58 13.04
C GLU A 157 19.45 26.35 13.24
N PHE A 158 18.99 26.21 14.49
CA PHE A 158 17.59 26.09 14.84
C PHE A 158 16.80 27.37 14.53
N SER A 159 17.35 28.54 14.85
CA SER A 159 16.76 29.85 14.49
C SER A 159 16.63 30.02 12.98
N ILE A 160 17.62 29.55 12.22
CA ILE A 160 17.58 29.57 10.75
C ILE A 160 16.51 28.60 10.24
N ALA A 161 16.46 27.35 10.75
CA ALA A 161 15.49 26.34 10.34
C ALA A 161 14.04 26.77 10.65
N THR A 162 13.78 27.35 11.82
CA THR A 162 12.46 27.88 12.19
C THR A 162 12.04 29.06 11.31
N LYS A 163 12.95 30.00 11.01
CA LYS A 163 12.68 31.10 10.07
C LYS A 163 12.41 30.59 8.65
N GLN A 164 13.16 29.59 8.19
CA GLN A 164 12.95 28.97 6.89
C GLN A 164 11.59 28.25 6.84
N SER A 165 11.23 27.52 7.89
CA SER A 165 9.92 26.88 8.00
C SER A 165 8.77 27.90 8.00
N ALA A 166 8.87 28.98 8.78
CA ALA A 166 7.86 30.05 8.79
C ALA A 166 7.71 30.72 7.42
N LYS A 167 8.83 30.93 6.70
CA LYS A 167 8.82 31.43 5.33
C LYS A 167 8.17 30.43 4.36
N ALA A 168 8.45 29.14 4.51
CA ALA A 168 7.83 28.10 3.69
C ALA A 168 6.32 28.01 3.94
N VAL A 169 5.86 28.08 5.19
CA VAL A 169 4.43 28.09 5.55
C VAL A 169 3.70 29.30 4.96
N SER A 170 4.26 30.50 5.09
CA SER A 170 3.67 31.72 4.50
C SER A 170 3.67 31.70 2.97
N SER A 171 4.73 31.18 2.35
CA SER A 171 4.78 30.98 0.90
C SER A 171 3.74 29.97 0.43
N LEU A 172 3.61 28.82 1.11
CA LEU A 172 2.60 27.81 0.81
C LEU A 172 1.19 28.39 0.96
N THR A 173 0.93 29.15 2.03
CA THR A 173 -0.39 29.78 2.25
C THR A 173 -0.74 30.75 1.12
N SER A 174 0.22 31.56 0.68
CA SER A 174 0.05 32.45 -0.47
C SER A 174 -0.25 31.65 -1.75
N GLN A 175 0.53 30.60 -2.02
CA GLN A 175 0.33 29.74 -3.19
C GLN A 175 -1.05 29.06 -3.16
N ILE A 176 -1.47 28.53 -2.02
CA ILE A 176 -2.81 27.94 -1.83
C ILE A 176 -3.89 28.97 -2.16
N SER A 177 -3.79 30.18 -1.61
CA SER A 177 -4.81 31.22 -1.84
C SER A 177 -4.90 31.66 -3.30
N GLU A 178 -3.76 31.81 -3.98
CA GLU A 178 -3.71 32.16 -5.40
C GLU A 178 -4.29 31.03 -6.26
N ARG A 179 -3.97 29.79 -5.93
CA ARG A 179 -4.42 28.61 -6.65
C ARG A 179 -5.91 28.35 -6.47
N LEU A 180 -6.42 28.39 -5.23
CA LEU A 180 -7.85 28.30 -4.98
C LEU A 180 -8.62 29.42 -5.68
N GLY A 181 -8.06 30.64 -5.72
CA GLY A 181 -8.64 31.73 -6.50
C GLY A 181 -8.66 31.48 -8.01
N ALA A 182 -7.64 30.81 -8.57
CA ALA A 182 -7.63 30.41 -9.97
C ALA A 182 -8.64 29.28 -10.25
N ASP A 183 -8.74 28.31 -9.36
CA ASP A 183 -9.70 27.21 -9.41
C ASP A 183 -11.14 27.74 -9.36
N ASP A 184 -11.43 28.70 -8.49
CA ASP A 184 -12.74 29.37 -8.43
C ASP A 184 -13.08 30.09 -9.74
N GLN A 185 -12.08 30.70 -10.41
CA GLN A 185 -12.29 31.30 -11.73
C GLN A 185 -12.60 30.24 -12.80
N ILE A 186 -11.94 29.07 -12.74
CA ILE A 186 -12.21 27.94 -13.63
C ILE A 186 -13.62 27.40 -13.37
N LEU A 187 -14.01 27.18 -12.11
CA LEU A 187 -15.36 26.76 -11.75
C LEU A 187 -16.43 27.78 -12.18
N ALA A 188 -16.14 29.07 -12.05
CA ALA A 188 -17.00 30.14 -12.55
C ALA A 188 -17.09 30.13 -14.09
N ALA A 189 -16.03 29.73 -14.80
CA ALA A 189 -16.06 29.56 -16.25
C ALA A 189 -16.82 28.27 -16.67
N LEU A 190 -16.64 27.17 -15.92
CA LEU A 190 -17.35 25.91 -16.15
C LEU A 190 -18.86 26.04 -15.90
N SER A 191 -19.28 26.77 -14.87
CA SER A 191 -20.71 27.04 -14.64
C SER A 191 -21.35 27.87 -15.77
N LYS A 192 -20.57 28.75 -16.42
CA LYS A 192 -21.01 29.45 -17.64
C LYS A 192 -21.07 28.55 -18.87
N LEU A 193 -20.34 27.43 -18.87
CA LEU A 193 -20.38 26.39 -19.91
C LEU A 193 -21.49 25.34 -19.67
N ALA A 194 -22.06 25.27 -18.47
CA ALA A 194 -23.20 24.40 -18.12
C ALA A 194 -24.40 24.46 -19.10
N PRO A 195 -24.83 25.63 -19.63
CA PRO A 195 -25.91 25.64 -20.62
C PRO A 195 -25.54 25.00 -21.96
N ARG A 196 -24.23 24.82 -22.27
CA ARG A 196 -23.75 24.13 -23.47
C ARG A 196 -23.62 22.61 -23.29
N THR A 197 -23.47 22.14 -22.05
CA THR A 197 -23.39 20.71 -21.72
C THR A 197 -24.75 20.09 -21.47
N MET A 198 -25.80 20.91 -21.28
CA MET A 198 -27.17 20.44 -21.17
C MET A 198 -27.71 20.04 -22.55
N PRO A 199 -28.37 18.87 -22.70
CA PRO A 199 -28.94 18.49 -23.98
C PRO A 199 -29.94 19.58 -24.44
N LEU A 200 -29.76 20.05 -25.68
CA LEU A 200 -30.64 21.01 -26.35
C LEU A 200 -32.04 20.39 -26.53
N SER A 201 -32.82 20.33 -25.45
CA SER A 201 -33.99 19.45 -25.35
C SER A 201 -35.34 20.15 -25.57
N LYS A 202 -35.41 21.46 -25.83
CA LYS A 202 -36.72 22.14 -25.78
C LYS A 202 -37.44 22.39 -27.10
N GLU A 203 -36.77 22.36 -28.25
CA GLU A 203 -37.47 22.67 -29.52
C GLU A 203 -36.73 22.15 -30.77
N ALA A 204 -36.16 20.95 -30.69
CA ALA A 204 -35.55 20.34 -31.87
C ALA A 204 -36.64 19.68 -32.72
N VAL A 205 -36.76 20.11 -33.98
CA VAL A 205 -37.57 19.44 -35.01
C VAL A 205 -37.27 17.94 -34.96
N THR A 206 -38.28 17.15 -34.63
CA THR A 206 -38.16 15.70 -34.46
C THR A 206 -38.46 14.99 -35.78
N VAL A 207 -37.87 13.81 -35.98
CA VAL A 207 -38.18 12.96 -37.15
C VAL A 207 -39.69 12.79 -37.39
N PRO A 208 -40.56 12.54 -36.38
CA PRO A 208 -42.00 12.45 -36.61
C PRO A 208 -42.65 13.77 -37.05
N THR A 209 -42.14 14.92 -36.64
CA THR A 209 -42.64 16.22 -37.16
C THR A 209 -42.28 16.42 -38.63
N VAL A 210 -41.08 16.00 -39.04
CA VAL A 210 -40.67 16.00 -40.45
C VAL A 210 -41.53 15.05 -41.27
N ASP A 211 -41.80 13.86 -40.74
CA ASP A 211 -42.66 12.88 -41.38
C ASP A 211 -44.08 13.43 -41.57
N GLY A 212 -44.61 14.13 -40.55
CA GLY A 212 -45.88 14.84 -40.63
C GLY A 212 -45.90 15.92 -41.72
N TRP A 213 -44.88 16.79 -41.79
CA TRP A 213 -44.76 17.81 -42.82
C TRP A 213 -44.58 17.22 -44.23
N SER A 214 -43.80 16.15 -44.37
CA SER A 214 -43.60 15.48 -45.66
C SER A 214 -44.90 14.85 -46.18
N ARG A 215 -45.72 14.25 -45.31
CA ARG A 215 -47.03 13.70 -45.68
C ARG A 215 -48.02 14.81 -46.05
N ALA A 216 -48.04 15.90 -45.29
CA ALA A 216 -48.87 17.07 -45.61
C ALA A 216 -48.47 17.71 -46.94
N LEU A 217 -47.16 17.80 -47.22
CA LEU A 217 -46.64 18.33 -48.48
C LEU A 217 -46.97 17.39 -49.66
N ALA A 218 -46.83 16.08 -49.49
CA ALA A 218 -47.22 15.10 -50.51
C ALA A 218 -48.72 15.20 -50.85
N SER A 219 -49.59 15.27 -49.82
CA SER A 219 -51.03 15.44 -50.01
C SER A 219 -51.40 16.75 -50.71
N LEU A 220 -50.74 17.86 -50.35
CA LEU A 220 -50.98 19.15 -51.00
C LEU A 220 -50.53 19.13 -52.48
N ARG A 221 -49.41 18.48 -52.78
CA ARG A 221 -48.90 18.32 -54.16
C ARG A 221 -49.77 17.38 -54.99
N GLU A 222 -50.29 16.31 -54.38
CA GLU A 222 -51.27 15.43 -55.00
C GLU A 222 -52.54 16.21 -55.38
N GLN A 223 -53.07 17.05 -54.49
CA GLN A 223 -54.25 17.86 -54.78
C GLN A 223 -53.99 18.91 -55.87
N ASP A 224 -52.84 19.60 -55.84
CA ASP A 224 -52.44 20.58 -56.87
C ASP A 224 -52.29 19.92 -58.25
N THR A 225 -51.65 18.75 -58.32
CA THR A 225 -51.47 18.02 -59.58
C THR A 225 -52.78 17.45 -60.13
N LYS A 226 -53.65 16.88 -59.27
CA LYS A 226 -55.00 16.46 -59.66
C LYS A 226 -55.84 17.62 -60.19
N ALA A 227 -55.84 18.76 -59.49
CA ALA A 227 -56.56 19.95 -59.93
C ALA A 227 -56.04 20.50 -61.27
N ARG A 228 -54.72 20.44 -61.53
CA ARG A 228 -54.13 20.83 -62.82
C ARG A 228 -54.55 19.90 -63.96
N ILE A 229 -54.61 18.59 -63.70
CA ILE A 229 -55.10 17.60 -64.68
C ILE A 229 -56.59 17.85 -64.95
N ASP A 230 -57.39 18.13 -63.91
CA ASP A 230 -58.80 18.50 -64.06
C ASP A 230 -58.99 19.74 -64.92
N THR A 231 -58.17 20.78 -64.72
CA THR A 231 -58.26 21.99 -65.55
C THR A 231 -57.91 21.73 -67.01
N LEU A 232 -56.87 20.92 -67.26
CA LEU A 232 -56.44 20.58 -68.64
C LEU A 232 -57.47 19.70 -69.36
N ILE A 233 -58.07 18.72 -68.66
CA ILE A 233 -59.13 17.90 -69.24
C ILE A 233 -60.36 18.74 -69.56
N ASN A 234 -60.77 19.63 -68.65
CA ASN A 234 -61.91 20.52 -68.90
C ASN A 234 -61.63 21.52 -70.04
N GLU A 235 -60.41 22.06 -70.13
CA GLU A 235 -59.98 22.91 -71.24
C GLU A 235 -60.03 22.15 -72.57
N ALA A 236 -59.49 20.92 -72.62
CA ALA A 236 -59.55 20.07 -73.81
C ALA A 236 -60.97 19.67 -74.24
N ILE A 237 -61.88 19.43 -73.27
CA ILE A 237 -63.29 19.15 -73.55
C ILE A 237 -63.98 20.39 -74.13
N CYS A 238 -63.74 21.58 -73.56
CA CYS A 238 -64.27 22.83 -74.08
C CYS A 238 -63.77 23.10 -75.52
N ASP A 239 -62.48 22.93 -75.77
CA ASP A 239 -61.87 23.10 -77.09
C ASP A 239 -62.46 22.12 -78.13
N TYR A 240 -62.73 20.88 -77.73
CA TYR A 240 -63.37 19.88 -78.59
C TYR A 240 -64.84 20.20 -78.89
N MET A 241 -65.59 20.74 -77.92
CA MET A 241 -66.98 21.15 -78.11
C MET A 241 -67.15 22.37 -79.01
N GLU A 242 -66.11 23.19 -79.17
CA GLU A 242 -66.10 24.36 -80.06
C GLU A 242 -65.80 24.01 -81.54
N GLU A 243 -65.37 22.78 -81.86
CA GLU A 243 -65.10 22.34 -83.23
C GLU A 243 -66.37 21.77 -83.93
N PRO A 244 -66.91 22.42 -84.98
CA PRO A 244 -68.12 21.96 -85.64
C PRO A 244 -67.79 20.88 -86.70
N GLY A 245 -67.70 19.60 -86.31
CA GLY A 245 -67.49 18.53 -87.30
C GLY A 245 -67.49 17.06 -86.88
N ALA A 246 -67.40 16.69 -85.60
CA ALA A 246 -67.20 15.28 -85.22
C ALA A 246 -68.53 14.52 -85.00
N ALA A 247 -69.05 13.89 -86.07
CA ALA A 247 -70.18 12.96 -86.00
C ALA A 247 -69.75 11.58 -86.53
N ASN A 248 -69.10 10.76 -85.69
CA ASN A 248 -68.88 9.32 -85.90
C ASN A 248 -68.62 8.62 -84.55
N ILE A 249 -69.69 8.39 -83.77
CA ILE A 249 -69.61 8.08 -82.32
C ILE A 249 -69.62 6.57 -81.99
N SER A 250 -69.87 5.66 -82.95
CA SER A 250 -70.19 4.26 -82.57
C SER A 250 -69.02 3.38 -82.11
N ASP A 251 -67.77 3.69 -82.49
CA ASP A 251 -66.56 2.96 -82.05
C ASP A 251 -65.73 3.80 -81.04
N GLU A 252 -66.13 5.04 -80.76
CA GLU A 252 -65.45 5.94 -79.82
C GLU A 252 -65.86 5.68 -78.36
N ASP A 253 -67.08 5.19 -78.12
CA ASP A 253 -67.61 4.97 -76.77
C ASP A 253 -66.77 3.96 -75.96
N THR A 254 -66.32 2.86 -76.56
CA THR A 254 -65.48 1.87 -75.86
C THR A 254 -64.07 2.40 -75.59
N ASN A 255 -63.52 3.20 -76.52
CA ASN A 255 -62.21 3.82 -76.33
C ASN A 255 -62.26 4.95 -75.29
N LEU A 256 -63.42 5.59 -75.11
CA LEU A 256 -63.65 6.62 -74.10
C LEU A 256 -63.76 6.03 -72.69
N GLU A 257 -64.46 4.89 -72.53
CA GLU A 257 -64.49 4.14 -71.27
C GLU A 257 -63.10 3.63 -70.86
N ASP A 258 -62.32 3.10 -71.82
CA ASP A 258 -60.95 2.64 -71.57
C ASP A 258 -60.02 3.81 -71.18
N LEU A 259 -60.18 4.99 -71.81
CA LEU A 259 -59.40 6.18 -71.50
C LEU A 259 -59.79 6.77 -70.13
N GLU A 260 -61.07 6.77 -69.76
CA GLU A 260 -61.54 7.19 -68.45
C GLU A 260 -60.96 6.28 -67.35
N ALA A 261 -60.93 4.97 -67.58
CA ALA A 261 -60.32 4.01 -66.68
C ALA A 261 -58.79 4.22 -66.54
N GLU A 262 -58.09 4.53 -67.63
CA GLU A 262 -56.66 4.85 -67.59
C GLU A 262 -56.39 6.16 -66.82
N VAL A 263 -57.20 7.20 -67.03
CA VAL A 263 -57.09 8.48 -66.32
C VAL A 263 -57.36 8.31 -64.82
N GLU A 264 -58.36 7.53 -64.42
CA GLU A 264 -58.64 7.25 -63.01
C GLU A 264 -57.53 6.40 -62.37
N SER A 265 -56.97 5.44 -63.12
CA SER A 265 -55.79 4.69 -62.69
C SER A 265 -54.60 5.64 -62.44
N LEU A 266 -54.29 6.54 -63.39
CA LEU A 266 -53.23 7.54 -63.24
C LEU A 266 -53.49 8.46 -62.03
N ARG A 267 -54.73 8.92 -61.82
CA ARG A 267 -55.11 9.74 -60.66
C ARG A 267 -54.87 9.03 -59.33
N SER A 268 -55.09 7.73 -59.27
CA SER A 268 -54.82 6.92 -58.08
C SER A 268 -53.30 6.76 -57.82
N GLU A 269 -52.49 6.71 -58.89
CA GLU A 269 -51.05 6.54 -58.80
C GLU A 269 -50.30 7.83 -58.42
N ILE A 270 -50.83 9.01 -58.79
CA ILE A 270 -50.24 10.33 -58.48
C ILE A 270 -49.89 10.47 -56.99
N GLY A 271 -50.76 10.01 -56.09
CA GLY A 271 -50.50 10.10 -54.64
C GLY A 271 -49.23 9.35 -54.22
N SER A 272 -49.05 8.13 -54.74
CA SER A 272 -47.87 7.31 -54.47
C SER A 272 -46.58 7.91 -55.05
N VAL A 273 -46.66 8.50 -56.25
CA VAL A 273 -45.53 9.18 -56.90
C VAL A 273 -45.17 10.45 -56.15
N MET A 274 -46.15 11.23 -55.69
CA MET A 274 -45.89 12.46 -54.90
C MET A 274 -45.28 12.14 -53.53
N GLU A 275 -45.71 11.06 -52.87
CA GLU A 275 -45.09 10.61 -51.63
C GLU A 275 -43.63 10.19 -51.84
N LEU A 276 -43.33 9.50 -52.95
CA LEU A 276 -41.97 9.13 -53.31
C LEU A 276 -41.08 10.36 -53.58
N VAL A 277 -41.56 11.31 -54.39
CA VAL A 277 -40.81 12.53 -54.75
C VAL A 277 -40.59 13.42 -53.53
N VAL A 278 -41.61 13.66 -52.71
CA VAL A 278 -41.45 14.44 -51.47
C VAL A 278 -40.56 13.69 -50.47
N GLY A 279 -40.63 12.36 -50.47
CA GLY A 279 -39.76 11.47 -49.72
C GLY A 279 -38.27 11.65 -50.10
N SER A 280 -37.94 11.62 -51.39
CA SER A 280 -36.57 11.77 -51.88
C SER A 280 -36.03 13.19 -51.70
N ASP A 281 -36.82 14.20 -52.07
CA ASP A 281 -36.31 15.56 -52.27
C ASP A 281 -36.24 16.34 -50.97
N TYR A 282 -37.15 16.07 -50.02
CA TYR A 282 -37.27 16.84 -48.79
C TYR A 282 -37.09 15.99 -47.54
N ARG A 283 -37.77 14.85 -47.46
CA ARG A 283 -37.76 14.04 -46.22
C ARG A 283 -36.37 13.46 -45.94
N GLN A 284 -35.76 12.77 -46.91
CA GLN A 284 -34.43 12.16 -46.73
C GLN A 284 -33.34 13.18 -46.36
N PRO A 285 -33.17 14.31 -47.06
CA PRO A 285 -32.13 15.28 -46.69
C PRO A 285 -32.40 15.94 -45.34
N LEU A 286 -33.65 16.22 -44.99
CA LEU A 286 -33.98 16.82 -43.70
C LEU A 286 -33.74 15.86 -42.53
N VAL A 287 -34.14 14.59 -42.67
CA VAL A 287 -33.85 13.54 -41.67
C VAL A 287 -32.36 13.31 -41.54
N LYS A 288 -31.60 13.29 -42.65
CA LYS A 288 -30.14 13.18 -42.62
C LYS A 288 -29.52 14.36 -41.88
N ALA A 289 -29.95 15.59 -42.17
CA ALA A 289 -29.47 16.80 -41.51
C ALA A 289 -29.75 16.80 -40.00
N ILE A 290 -30.96 16.40 -39.59
CA ILE A 290 -31.33 16.25 -38.18
C ILE A 290 -30.44 15.22 -37.49
N ARG A 291 -30.25 14.04 -38.08
CA ARG A 291 -29.39 12.98 -37.52
C ARG A 291 -27.93 13.43 -37.42
N THR A 292 -27.40 14.10 -38.44
CA THR A 292 -26.02 14.61 -38.40
C THR A 292 -25.86 15.70 -37.34
N ASN A 293 -26.83 16.60 -37.21
CA ASN A 293 -26.80 17.65 -36.19
C ASN A 293 -26.94 17.07 -34.78
N GLN A 294 -27.82 16.09 -34.59
CA GLN A 294 -27.96 15.36 -33.33
C GLN A 294 -26.65 14.65 -32.95
N LYS A 295 -26.02 13.93 -33.89
CA LYS A 295 -24.72 13.29 -33.66
C LYS A 295 -23.63 14.32 -33.34
N HIS A 296 -23.58 15.43 -34.06
CA HIS A 296 -22.62 16.50 -33.82
C HIS A 296 -22.83 17.14 -32.45
N SER A 297 -24.08 17.45 -32.08
CA SER A 297 -24.42 17.98 -30.75
C SER A 297 -24.06 17.00 -29.63
N GLN A 298 -24.29 15.71 -29.82
CA GLN A 298 -23.90 14.68 -28.85
C GLN A 298 -22.38 14.54 -28.74
N SER A 299 -21.63 14.57 -29.85
CA SER A 299 -20.16 14.55 -29.84
C SER A 299 -19.61 15.77 -29.12
N SER A 300 -20.07 16.97 -29.48
CA SER A 300 -19.66 18.21 -28.82
C SER A 300 -20.00 18.17 -27.33
N GLN A 301 -21.18 17.67 -26.95
CA GLN A 301 -21.54 17.51 -25.53
C GLN A 301 -20.60 16.54 -24.81
N HIS A 302 -20.24 15.43 -25.44
CA HIS A 302 -19.30 14.47 -24.88
C HIS A 302 -17.92 15.08 -24.69
N GLU A 303 -17.39 15.80 -25.70
CA GLU A 303 -16.11 16.52 -25.63
C GLU A 303 -16.11 17.58 -24.52
N TRP A 304 -17.22 18.33 -24.37
CA TRP A 304 -17.34 19.29 -23.27
C TRP A 304 -17.41 18.62 -21.90
N LEU A 305 -18.11 17.49 -21.77
CA LEU A 305 -18.16 16.72 -20.52
C LEU A 305 -16.78 16.11 -20.18
N GLU A 306 -16.05 15.61 -21.17
CA GLU A 306 -14.69 15.12 -21.01
C GLU A 306 -13.74 16.24 -20.57
N TYR A 307 -13.87 17.44 -21.16
CA TYR A 307 -13.13 18.62 -20.72
C TYR A 307 -13.46 19.00 -19.26
N VAL A 308 -14.74 19.00 -18.88
CA VAL A 308 -15.16 19.27 -17.50
C VAL A 308 -14.58 18.22 -16.54
N LEU A 309 -14.61 16.93 -16.92
CA LEU A 309 -14.07 15.86 -16.09
C LEU A 309 -12.55 15.98 -15.94
N ALA A 310 -11.83 16.19 -17.05
CA ALA A 310 -10.37 16.35 -17.03
C ALA A 310 -9.93 17.59 -16.22
N THR A 311 -10.69 18.67 -16.27
CA THR A 311 -10.40 19.88 -15.46
C THR A 311 -10.66 19.63 -13.97
N LEU A 312 -11.73 18.94 -13.62
CA LEU A 312 -11.99 18.55 -12.23
C LEU A 312 -10.94 17.57 -11.70
N GLU A 313 -10.55 16.57 -12.49
CA GLU A 313 -9.46 15.63 -12.14
C GLU A 313 -8.13 16.38 -11.93
N HIS A 314 -7.82 17.33 -12.80
CA HIS A 314 -6.64 18.19 -12.64
C HIS A 314 -6.69 18.98 -11.33
N MET A 315 -7.84 19.58 -10.98
CA MET A 315 -8.01 20.31 -9.72
C MET A 315 -7.84 19.39 -8.51
N VAL A 316 -8.38 18.17 -8.54
CA VAL A 316 -8.22 17.18 -7.45
C VAL A 316 -6.75 16.78 -7.28
N ASN A 317 -6.07 16.41 -8.37
CA ASN A 317 -4.65 16.03 -8.33
C ASN A 317 -3.78 17.18 -7.79
N GLN A 318 -4.09 18.44 -8.14
CA GLN A 318 -3.41 19.62 -7.62
C GLN A 318 -3.64 19.79 -6.11
N LEU A 319 -4.88 19.61 -5.63
CA LEU A 319 -5.20 19.66 -4.20
C LEU A 319 -4.49 18.56 -3.40
N GLU A 320 -4.34 17.36 -3.97
CA GLU A 320 -3.57 16.27 -3.35
C GLU A 320 -2.09 16.62 -3.19
N VAL A 321 -1.45 17.20 -4.22
CA VAL A 321 -0.05 17.64 -4.15
C VAL A 321 0.14 18.73 -3.08
N ILE A 322 -0.77 19.70 -3.03
CA ILE A 322 -0.76 20.75 -2.01
C ILE A 322 -0.97 20.14 -0.61
N SER A 323 -1.88 19.18 -0.47
CA SER A 323 -2.15 18.48 0.78
C SER A 323 -0.90 17.75 1.28
N ALA A 324 -0.23 16.98 0.41
CA ALA A 324 1.03 16.29 0.73
C ALA A 324 2.10 17.28 1.20
N CYS A 325 2.30 18.39 0.48
CA CYS A 325 3.25 19.43 0.86
C CYS A 325 2.91 20.08 2.23
N SER A 326 1.62 20.27 2.52
CA SER A 326 1.17 20.80 3.81
C SER A 326 1.42 19.83 4.97
N VAL A 327 1.27 18.53 4.75
CA VAL A 327 1.56 17.48 5.74
C VAL A 327 3.06 17.43 6.02
N ASP A 328 3.90 17.48 4.98
CA ASP A 328 5.36 17.49 5.14
C ASP A 328 5.84 18.72 5.93
N LEU A 329 5.31 19.90 5.63
CA LEU A 329 5.62 21.12 6.39
C LEU A 329 5.10 21.07 7.83
N ARG A 330 3.95 20.44 8.07
CA ARG A 330 3.43 20.24 9.42
C ARG A 330 4.31 19.27 10.21
N ASN A 331 4.74 18.17 9.61
CA ASN A 331 5.64 17.21 10.21
C ASN A 331 6.99 17.86 10.54
N HIS A 332 7.55 18.64 9.60
CA HIS A 332 8.78 19.39 9.82
C HIS A 332 8.63 20.39 10.99
N ASN A 333 7.53 21.13 11.06
CA ASN A 333 7.26 22.03 12.19
C ASN A 333 7.05 21.29 13.52
N SER A 334 6.40 20.11 13.51
CA SER A 334 6.25 19.27 14.70
C SER A 334 7.63 18.86 15.23
N VAL A 335 8.49 18.34 14.36
CA VAL A 335 9.87 17.95 14.71
C VAL A 335 10.66 19.16 15.22
N LEU A 336 10.57 20.32 14.58
CA LEU A 336 11.22 21.53 15.08
C LEU A 336 10.69 21.94 16.46
N SER A 337 9.38 21.82 16.70
CA SER A 337 8.80 22.14 18.01
C SER A 337 9.22 21.14 19.09
N GLU A 338 9.32 19.85 18.77
CA GLU A 338 9.81 18.80 19.66
C GLU A 338 11.29 19.04 20.00
N ILE A 339 12.13 19.30 19.00
CA ILE A 339 13.55 19.67 19.21
C ILE A 339 13.64 20.90 20.10
N SER A 340 12.82 21.94 19.86
CA SER A 340 12.80 23.14 20.70
C SER A 340 12.41 22.86 22.14
N SER A 341 11.46 21.94 22.35
CA SER A 341 11.01 21.55 23.69
C SER A 341 12.08 20.75 24.43
N THR A 342 12.74 19.80 23.75
CA THR A 342 13.85 19.03 24.34
C THR A 342 15.05 19.91 24.65
N PHE A 343 15.34 20.91 23.81
CA PHE A 343 16.40 21.87 24.06
C PHE A 343 16.03 22.77 25.25
N ALA A 344 14.79 23.28 25.32
CA ALA A 344 14.33 24.05 26.47
C ALA A 344 14.38 23.25 27.78
N GLU A 345 14.06 21.95 27.76
CA GLU A 345 14.13 21.06 28.92
C GLU A 345 15.59 20.73 29.34
N LEU A 346 16.50 20.59 28.37
CA LEU A 346 17.94 20.34 28.64
C LEU A 346 18.68 21.58 29.18
N PHE A 347 18.22 22.78 28.83
CA PHE A 347 18.83 24.04 29.23
C PHE A 347 18.06 24.81 30.32
N GLU A 348 16.89 24.32 30.76
CA GLU A 348 16.28 24.83 31.99
C GLU A 348 17.17 24.44 33.18
N PRO A 349 17.73 25.41 33.92
CA PRO A 349 18.51 25.08 35.10
C PRO A 349 17.56 24.45 36.11
N ASN A 350 17.87 23.23 36.54
CA ASN A 350 17.28 22.58 37.71
C ASN A 350 17.29 23.55 38.91
N ALA A 351 16.23 24.35 39.03
CA ALA A 351 16.03 25.32 40.08
C ALA A 351 15.41 24.62 41.29
N THR A 352 16.11 23.66 41.87
CA THR A 352 15.79 23.11 43.18
C THR A 352 17.06 22.77 43.96
N SER A 353 17.65 23.79 44.60
CA SER A 353 18.02 23.77 46.03
C SER A 353 18.72 25.08 46.37
N GLY A 354 18.23 25.74 47.42
CA GLY A 354 18.49 27.16 47.67
C GLY A 354 19.84 27.49 48.30
N SER A 355 20.19 28.77 48.17
CA SER A 355 20.80 29.55 49.24
C SER A 355 20.53 31.02 49.00
N GLU A 356 20.37 31.73 50.11
CA GLU A 356 19.71 33.00 50.28
C GLU A 356 20.53 34.21 49.81
N LYS A 357 19.78 35.21 49.32
CA LYS A 357 19.94 36.67 49.48
C LYS A 357 21.34 37.19 49.87
N SER A 358 21.89 38.01 48.98
CA SER A 358 22.41 39.32 49.39
C SER A 358 22.25 40.33 48.25
N ALA A 359 21.48 41.37 48.53
CA ALA A 359 21.29 42.53 47.68
C ALA A 359 22.44 43.53 47.89
N SER A 360 22.90 44.21 46.83
CA SER A 360 22.89 45.69 46.74
C SER A 360 23.50 46.17 45.39
N PRO A 361 23.10 47.36 44.88
CA PRO A 361 23.33 47.82 43.50
C PRO A 361 24.33 49.00 43.38
N LEU A 362 24.45 49.54 42.14
CA LEU A 362 25.17 50.74 41.65
C LEU A 362 26.69 50.63 41.39
N SER A 363 27.12 50.83 40.14
CA SER A 363 27.49 52.16 39.62
C SER A 363 28.07 52.12 38.20
N LYS A 364 27.89 53.25 37.50
CA LYS A 364 28.30 53.61 36.14
C LYS A 364 29.82 53.58 35.92
N MET A 365 30.25 53.28 34.69
CA MET A 365 31.18 54.10 33.84
C MET A 365 31.46 53.32 32.54
N GLN A 366 30.89 53.72 31.40
CA GLN A 366 31.55 54.55 30.36
C GLN A 366 32.98 54.08 29.98
N SER A 367 33.11 53.46 28.81
CA SER A 367 34.24 53.67 27.88
C SER A 367 33.88 53.06 26.52
N ALA A 368 33.34 53.88 25.61
CA ALA A 368 34.07 54.42 24.45
C ALA A 368 34.08 53.47 23.24
N ARG A 369 33.02 53.59 22.43
CA ARG A 369 33.09 53.39 20.97
C ARG A 369 33.94 54.51 20.36
N PRO A 370 34.70 54.22 19.30
CA PRO A 370 34.88 55.16 18.21
C PRO A 370 33.98 54.73 17.05
N GLY A 371 32.93 55.51 16.82
CA GLY A 371 32.30 55.58 15.50
C GLY A 371 33.05 56.60 14.66
N LEU A 372 33.50 56.20 13.47
CA LEU A 372 33.83 57.11 12.39
C LEU A 372 33.11 56.66 11.13
N ALA A 373 32.53 57.66 10.48
CA ALA A 373 31.49 57.57 9.47
C ALA A 373 31.96 56.97 8.15
N SER A 374 31.00 56.29 7.51
CA SER A 374 30.66 56.37 6.07
C SER A 374 31.59 57.24 5.20
N ARG A 375 32.17 56.60 4.16
CA ARG A 375 32.13 57.18 2.81
C ARG A 375 32.24 56.10 1.74
N ALA A 376 31.33 56.20 0.77
CA ALA A 376 31.17 55.36 -0.40
C ALA A 376 32.34 55.46 -1.40
N ASP A 377 32.36 54.46 -2.29
CA ASP A 377 32.99 54.39 -3.61
C ASP A 377 34.51 54.22 -3.71
N SER A 378 34.96 52.98 -3.93
CA SER A 378 35.43 52.52 -5.26
C SER A 378 36.16 51.16 -5.21
N LYS A 379 35.75 50.25 -6.10
CA LYS A 379 36.52 49.18 -6.79
C LYS A 379 37.68 48.51 -6.03
N SER A 380 37.49 47.26 -5.59
CA SER A 380 38.54 46.22 -5.63
C SER A 380 37.93 44.82 -5.46
N ALA A 381 37.80 44.10 -6.57
CA ALA A 381 37.40 42.71 -6.63
C ALA A 381 38.57 41.78 -6.20
N SER A 382 38.89 41.74 -4.90
CA SER A 382 39.99 40.90 -4.38
C SER A 382 39.68 40.06 -3.14
N SER A 383 38.46 40.13 -2.57
CA SER A 383 38.09 39.30 -1.41
C SER A 383 37.56 37.89 -1.76
N ASN A 384 37.16 37.64 -3.01
CA ASN A 384 36.66 36.32 -3.45
C ASN A 384 37.77 35.29 -3.69
N ILE A 385 39.04 35.71 -3.78
CA ILE A 385 40.18 34.82 -4.04
C ILE A 385 40.50 34.00 -2.78
N ASN A 386 40.32 34.57 -1.59
CA ASN A 386 40.60 33.88 -0.32
C ASN A 386 39.56 32.82 0.05
N LEU A 387 38.28 33.03 -0.27
CA LEU A 387 37.23 32.05 -0.01
C LEU A 387 37.37 30.83 -0.95
N ALA A 388 37.70 31.08 -2.21
CA ALA A 388 37.96 30.03 -3.19
C ALA A 388 39.18 29.20 -2.78
N GLU A 389 40.30 29.81 -2.35
CA GLU A 389 41.46 29.08 -1.83
C GLU A 389 41.15 28.25 -0.58
N GLN A 390 40.28 28.72 0.31
CA GLN A 390 39.86 27.96 1.50
C GLN A 390 39.02 26.73 1.13
N VAL A 391 38.17 26.85 0.11
CA VAL A 391 37.40 25.74 -0.45
C VAL A 391 38.33 24.74 -1.17
N PHE A 392 39.28 25.21 -1.97
CA PHE A 392 40.24 24.33 -2.66
C PHE A 392 41.16 23.56 -1.70
N ARG A 393 41.50 24.14 -0.53
CA ARG A 393 42.23 23.43 0.53
C ARG A 393 41.37 22.37 1.24
N ARG A 394 40.07 22.62 1.46
CA ARG A 394 39.15 21.60 2.02
C ARG A 394 38.96 20.39 1.10
N PHE A 395 39.14 20.56 -0.21
CA PHE A 395 39.02 19.48 -1.20
C PHE A 395 40.36 18.91 -1.71
N ALA A 396 41.49 19.29 -1.11
CA ALA A 396 42.83 18.78 -1.45
C ALA A 396 43.20 18.86 -2.95
N ILE A 397 42.75 19.91 -3.66
CA ILE A 397 43.12 20.14 -5.06
C ILE A 397 44.38 21.03 -5.08
N PRO A 398 45.55 20.54 -5.54
CA PRO A 398 46.75 21.35 -5.61
C PRO A 398 46.53 22.55 -6.55
N GLY A 399 46.86 23.74 -6.05
CA GLY A 399 46.64 25.00 -6.74
C GLY A 399 47.38 25.09 -8.07
N ARG A 400 46.66 25.66 -9.05
CA ARG A 400 47.07 25.98 -10.43
C ARG A 400 47.09 24.78 -11.38
N VAL A 401 45.91 24.39 -11.86
CA VAL A 401 45.78 23.35 -12.89
C VAL A 401 44.84 23.81 -13.99
N GLY A 402 45.27 23.66 -15.25
CA GLY A 402 44.49 24.06 -16.42
C GLY A 402 43.15 23.32 -16.51
N ALA A 403 42.26 23.86 -17.36
CA ALA A 403 40.93 23.31 -17.67
C ALA A 403 40.81 21.77 -17.70
N PRO A 404 41.76 20.98 -18.27
CA PRO A 404 41.60 19.52 -18.31
C PRO A 404 41.67 18.82 -16.94
N ALA A 405 42.34 19.41 -15.95
CA ALA A 405 42.45 18.79 -14.61
C ALA A 405 41.26 19.11 -13.71
N LEU A 406 40.55 20.21 -13.97
CA LEU A 406 39.29 20.51 -13.31
C LEU A 406 38.19 19.54 -13.79
N GLU A 407 38.22 19.19 -15.08
CA GLU A 407 37.31 18.21 -15.66
C GLU A 407 37.54 16.81 -15.07
N THR A 408 38.79 16.36 -14.94
CA THR A 408 39.08 15.06 -14.28
C THR A 408 38.74 15.07 -12.79
N ALA A 409 38.94 16.18 -12.08
CA ALA A 409 38.56 16.31 -10.67
C ALA A 409 37.04 16.32 -10.46
N THR A 410 36.28 16.96 -11.35
CA THR A 410 34.81 16.95 -11.27
C THR A 410 34.22 15.58 -11.62
N VAL A 411 34.81 14.86 -12.59
CA VAL A 411 34.43 13.47 -12.91
C VAL A 411 34.76 12.54 -11.74
N ALA A 412 35.94 12.67 -11.13
CA ALA A 412 36.31 11.89 -9.95
C ALA A 412 35.42 12.19 -8.73
N SER A 413 35.02 13.46 -8.55
CA SER A 413 34.10 13.86 -7.48
C SER A 413 32.68 13.30 -7.69
N LYS A 414 32.17 13.35 -8.93
CA LYS A 414 30.88 12.73 -9.28
C LYS A 414 30.90 11.21 -9.09
N ALA A 415 31.99 10.55 -9.47
CA ALA A 415 32.15 9.10 -9.26
C ALA A 415 32.13 8.74 -7.77
N ARG A 416 32.86 9.49 -6.91
CA ARG A 416 32.84 9.30 -5.45
C ARG A 416 31.48 9.58 -4.82
N LEU A 417 30.76 10.60 -5.29
CA LEU A 417 29.40 10.88 -4.83
C LEU A 417 28.46 9.72 -5.17
N HIS A 418 28.59 9.15 -6.37
CA HIS A 418 27.75 8.04 -6.79
C HIS A 418 28.06 6.76 -6.01
N GLU A 419 29.33 6.51 -5.69
CA GLU A 419 29.76 5.41 -4.82
C GLU A 419 29.25 5.58 -3.38
N GLN A 420 29.28 6.80 -2.83
CA GLN A 420 28.70 7.11 -1.53
C GLN A 420 27.18 6.93 -1.51
N TYR A 421 26.49 7.34 -2.57
CA TYR A 421 25.05 7.13 -2.71
C TYR A 421 24.70 5.64 -2.81
N ALA A 422 25.44 4.87 -3.60
CA ALA A 422 25.28 3.43 -3.71
C ALA A 422 25.52 2.74 -2.36
N SER A 423 26.59 3.11 -1.65
CA SER A 423 26.90 2.55 -0.33
C SER A 423 25.87 2.94 0.74
N ALA A 424 25.30 4.15 0.67
CA ALA A 424 24.24 4.58 1.57
C ALA A 424 22.93 3.82 1.28
N ALA A 425 22.58 3.66 0.01
CA ALA A 425 21.38 2.92 -0.41
C ALA A 425 21.46 1.44 -0.02
N THR A 426 22.63 0.80 -0.16
CA THR A 426 22.80 -0.59 0.27
C THR A 426 22.76 -0.71 1.80
N SER A 427 23.36 0.24 2.52
CA SER A 427 23.34 0.25 3.99
C SER A 427 21.93 0.44 4.56
N THR A 428 21.13 1.35 3.98
CA THR A 428 19.74 1.54 4.41
C THR A 428 18.87 0.33 4.06
N ALA A 429 19.07 -0.27 2.88
CA ALA A 429 18.39 -1.51 2.51
C ALA A 429 18.73 -2.66 3.47
N ASP A 430 19.98 -2.81 3.88
CA ASP A 430 20.41 -3.83 4.84
C ASP A 430 19.81 -3.62 6.24
N VAL A 431 19.72 -2.36 6.71
CA VAL A 431 19.08 -2.05 8.00
C VAL A 431 17.58 -2.34 7.95
N VAL A 432 16.90 -1.98 6.86
CA VAL A 432 15.48 -2.29 6.67
C VAL A 432 15.24 -3.80 6.61
N ASN A 433 16.06 -4.54 5.87
CA ASN A 433 15.96 -6.00 5.79
C ASN A 433 16.16 -6.66 7.17
N LYS A 434 17.14 -6.20 7.95
CA LYS A 434 17.36 -6.68 9.33
C LYS A 434 16.17 -6.37 10.24
N ALA A 435 15.58 -5.18 10.13
CA ALA A 435 14.41 -4.80 10.91
C ALA A 435 13.18 -5.65 10.54
N ILE A 436 12.96 -5.93 9.25
CA ILE A 436 11.90 -6.81 8.76
C ILE A 436 12.11 -8.23 9.28
N ASP A 437 13.33 -8.76 9.23
CA ASP A 437 13.65 -10.10 9.74
C ASP A 437 13.44 -10.20 11.26
N GLU A 438 13.77 -9.15 12.00
CA GLU A 438 13.55 -9.07 13.45
C GLU A 438 12.05 -9.00 13.78
N GLN A 439 11.28 -8.18 13.07
CA GLN A 439 9.82 -8.14 13.21
C GLN A 439 9.18 -9.48 12.85
N LYS A 440 9.63 -10.14 11.78
CA LYS A 440 9.15 -11.48 11.40
C LYS A 440 9.44 -12.51 12.49
N LYS A 441 10.63 -12.48 13.09
CA LYS A 441 10.97 -13.35 14.24
C LYS A 441 10.10 -13.04 15.46
N ALA A 442 9.84 -11.77 15.75
CA ALA A 442 8.95 -11.36 16.84
C ALA A 442 7.51 -11.84 16.60
N LEU A 443 6.99 -11.70 15.39
CA LEU A 443 5.66 -12.17 15.00
C LEU A 443 5.57 -13.71 15.08
N GLN A 444 6.59 -14.42 14.61
CA GLN A 444 6.67 -15.88 14.74
C GLN A 444 6.77 -16.33 16.20
N SER A 445 7.46 -15.56 17.06
CA SER A 445 7.53 -15.83 18.50
C SER A 445 6.18 -15.59 19.17
N ALA A 446 5.52 -14.47 18.89
CA ALA A 446 4.18 -14.16 19.39
C ALA A 446 3.17 -15.22 18.93
N LEU A 447 3.22 -15.63 17.67
CA LEU A 447 2.38 -16.67 17.09
C LEU A 447 2.67 -18.03 17.77
N LYS A 448 3.94 -18.40 17.97
CA LYS A 448 4.31 -19.61 18.75
C LYS A 448 3.81 -19.56 20.20
N GLN A 449 3.86 -18.41 20.86
CA GLN A 449 3.32 -18.24 22.21
C GLN A 449 1.79 -18.36 22.24
N LEU A 450 1.12 -17.88 21.19
CA LEU A 450 -0.33 -17.94 21.03
C LEU A 450 -0.81 -19.37 20.70
N TYR A 451 0.00 -20.16 19.98
CA TYR A 451 -0.24 -21.58 19.76
C TYR A 451 0.19 -22.47 20.94
N ALA A 452 1.15 -22.03 21.77
CA ALA A 452 1.56 -22.75 22.97
C ALA A 452 0.53 -22.67 24.11
N SER A 453 -0.32 -21.64 24.13
CA SER A 453 -1.41 -21.50 25.11
C SER A 453 -2.66 -22.33 24.77
N THR A 454 -2.66 -23.07 23.66
CA THR A 454 -3.81 -23.86 23.22
C THR A 454 -3.47 -25.35 23.21
N THR A 455 -4.08 -26.10 24.13
CA THR A 455 -3.85 -27.53 24.38
C THR A 455 -4.37 -28.45 23.26
N TYR A 456 -4.93 -27.91 22.19
CA TYR A 456 -5.29 -28.63 20.97
C TYR A 456 -4.75 -27.82 19.80
N SER A 457 -3.85 -28.40 19.01
CA SER A 457 -3.09 -27.75 17.95
C SER A 457 -3.92 -27.39 16.69
N SER A 458 -5.09 -26.77 16.87
CA SER A 458 -5.79 -26.02 15.83
C SER A 458 -6.68 -24.97 16.49
N VAL A 459 -6.24 -23.72 16.46
CA VAL A 459 -7.12 -22.59 16.79
C VAL A 459 -7.83 -22.21 15.51
N GLN A 460 -9.08 -22.65 15.35
CA GLN A 460 -10.00 -22.11 14.35
C GLN A 460 -10.32 -20.66 14.76
N LEU A 461 -9.49 -19.71 14.30
CA LEU A 461 -9.68 -18.28 14.56
C LEU A 461 -10.88 -17.70 13.79
N LEU A 462 -11.41 -18.47 12.84
CA LEU A 462 -12.60 -18.14 12.07
C LEU A 462 -13.60 -19.30 12.14
N PRO A 463 -14.92 -19.05 12.09
CA PRO A 463 -15.91 -20.10 11.91
C PRO A 463 -15.55 -20.94 10.68
N GLU A 464 -15.71 -22.26 10.75
CA GLU A 464 -15.36 -23.20 9.67
C GLU A 464 -16.02 -22.82 8.32
N ASP A 465 -17.16 -22.14 8.37
CA ASP A 465 -17.85 -21.61 7.20
C ASP A 465 -17.08 -20.45 6.53
N VAL A 466 -16.52 -19.54 7.32
CA VAL A 466 -15.73 -18.41 6.79
C VAL A 466 -14.36 -18.89 6.30
N GLU A 467 -13.75 -19.89 6.93
CA GLU A 467 -12.50 -20.49 6.45
C GLU A 467 -12.72 -21.23 5.11
N ARG A 468 -13.86 -21.92 4.96
CA ARG A 468 -14.25 -22.57 3.71
C ARG A 468 -14.56 -21.55 2.60
N ASP A 469 -15.17 -20.42 2.95
CA ASP A 469 -15.44 -19.32 2.01
C ASP A 469 -14.16 -18.59 1.59
N VAL A 470 -13.23 -18.37 2.53
CA VAL A 470 -11.92 -17.76 2.26
C VAL A 470 -11.04 -18.69 1.42
N GLN A 471 -10.97 -19.98 1.72
CA GLN A 471 -10.29 -20.96 0.86
C GLN A 471 -10.96 -21.05 -0.52
N GLY A 472 -12.29 -21.02 -0.58
CA GLY A 472 -13.03 -21.00 -1.84
C GLY A 472 -12.82 -19.73 -2.67
N LEU A 473 -12.52 -18.60 -2.03
CA LEU A 473 -12.14 -17.35 -2.66
C LEU A 473 -10.68 -17.39 -3.16
N ASP A 474 -9.75 -17.91 -2.35
CA ASP A 474 -8.35 -18.08 -2.74
C ASP A 474 -8.20 -19.04 -3.93
N ASP A 475 -8.95 -20.15 -3.95
CA ASP A 475 -9.00 -21.06 -5.09
C ASP A 475 -9.54 -20.37 -6.35
N ALA A 476 -10.57 -19.52 -6.20
CA ALA A 476 -11.12 -18.75 -7.32
C ALA A 476 -10.15 -17.66 -7.82
N ILE A 477 -9.42 -17.01 -6.92
CA ILE A 477 -8.38 -16.04 -7.26
C ILE A 477 -7.25 -16.75 -8.02
N ASN A 478 -6.77 -17.89 -7.52
CA ASN A 478 -5.75 -18.69 -8.20
C ASN A 478 -6.23 -19.20 -9.57
N GLU A 479 -7.51 -19.59 -9.70
CA GLU A 479 -8.14 -19.94 -10.98
C GLU A 479 -8.17 -18.73 -11.94
N THR A 480 -8.45 -17.52 -11.45
CA THR A 480 -8.39 -16.30 -12.28
C THR A 480 -6.98 -15.89 -12.66
N VAL A 481 -5.99 -16.06 -11.78
CA VAL A 481 -4.58 -15.80 -12.07
C VAL A 481 -4.07 -16.78 -13.13
N ALA A 482 -4.41 -18.07 -13.00
CA ALA A 482 -4.10 -19.07 -14.03
C ALA A 482 -4.81 -18.76 -15.37
N ALA A 483 -6.06 -18.30 -15.33
CA ALA A 483 -6.80 -17.88 -16.52
C ALA A 483 -6.20 -16.61 -17.15
N LEU A 484 -5.71 -15.65 -16.36
CA LEU A 484 -5.02 -14.45 -16.81
C LEU A 484 -3.69 -14.79 -17.48
N SER A 485 -2.89 -15.68 -16.88
CA SER A 485 -1.69 -16.23 -17.50
C SER A 485 -2.00 -17.02 -18.79
N SER A 486 -3.16 -17.66 -18.87
CA SER A 486 -3.63 -18.30 -20.12
C SER A 486 -4.20 -17.30 -21.15
N ALA A 487 -4.67 -16.13 -20.72
CA ALA A 487 -5.13 -15.05 -21.60
C ALA A 487 -3.97 -14.28 -22.23
N GLU A 488 -2.81 -14.23 -21.58
CA GLU A 488 -1.55 -13.79 -22.19
C GLU A 488 -1.19 -14.65 -23.43
N ASN A 489 -1.70 -15.89 -23.49
CA ASN A 489 -1.61 -16.79 -24.64
C ASN A 489 -2.83 -16.76 -25.60
N GLY A 490 -3.71 -15.74 -25.50
CA GLY A 490 -4.74 -15.44 -26.51
C GLY A 490 -6.15 -15.99 -26.27
N ASN A 491 -6.47 -16.50 -25.07
CA ASN A 491 -7.79 -17.09 -24.76
C ASN A 491 -8.60 -16.23 -23.77
N HIS A 492 -9.14 -15.11 -24.24
CA HIS A 492 -9.87 -14.12 -23.42
C HIS A 492 -11.23 -14.60 -22.88
N ASP A 493 -11.83 -15.62 -23.50
CA ASP A 493 -13.13 -16.16 -23.10
C ASP A 493 -13.08 -16.99 -21.80
N ALA A 494 -11.91 -17.50 -21.44
CA ALA A 494 -11.68 -18.20 -20.18
C ALA A 494 -11.66 -17.22 -18.99
N VAL A 495 -11.00 -16.07 -19.16
CA VAL A 495 -10.92 -15.00 -18.15
C VAL A 495 -12.30 -14.40 -17.87
N ARG A 496 -13.10 -14.18 -18.90
CA ARG A 496 -14.45 -13.61 -18.71
C ARG A 496 -15.35 -14.53 -17.88
N ARG A 497 -15.25 -15.85 -18.10
CA ARG A 497 -16.00 -16.87 -17.33
C ARG A 497 -15.51 -16.99 -15.88
N SER A 498 -14.19 -16.93 -15.65
CA SER A 498 -13.64 -16.98 -14.29
C SER A 498 -13.98 -15.71 -13.48
N ILE A 499 -14.01 -14.55 -14.12
CA ILE A 499 -14.45 -13.28 -13.50
C ILE A 499 -15.95 -13.31 -13.15
N GLU A 500 -16.81 -13.83 -14.03
CA GLU A 500 -18.25 -13.99 -13.70
C GLU A 500 -18.49 -14.95 -12.53
N LYS A 501 -17.73 -16.06 -12.47
CA LYS A 501 -17.79 -17.03 -11.36
C LYS A 501 -17.34 -16.40 -10.03
N LEU A 502 -16.30 -15.57 -10.05
CA LEU A 502 -15.80 -14.85 -8.88
C LEU A 502 -16.81 -13.78 -8.42
N LYS A 503 -17.42 -13.06 -9.37
CA LYS A 503 -18.49 -12.09 -9.09
C LYS A 503 -19.74 -12.76 -8.50
N GLY A 504 -20.11 -13.94 -8.98
CA GLY A 504 -21.24 -14.70 -8.44
C GLY A 504 -21.02 -15.15 -7.00
N ARG A 505 -19.80 -15.57 -6.65
CA ARG A 505 -19.43 -15.97 -5.27
C ARG A 505 -19.30 -14.80 -4.31
N LEU A 506 -18.96 -13.61 -4.79
CA LEU A 506 -18.88 -12.41 -3.96
C LEU A 506 -20.26 -11.80 -3.64
N GLN A 507 -21.31 -12.24 -4.35
CA GLN A 507 -22.69 -11.78 -4.20
C GLN A 507 -23.57 -12.75 -3.40
N SER A 508 -23.10 -13.98 -3.14
CA SER A 508 -23.69 -14.94 -2.20
C SER A 508 -23.05 -14.77 -0.84
#